data_AF-A0A562FQJ9-F1
#
_entry.id   AF-A0A562FQJ9-F1
#
_cell.length_a   1.000
_cell.length_b   1.000
_cell.length_c   1.000
_cell.angle_alpha   90.00
_cell.angle_beta   90.00
_cell.angle_gamma   90.00
#
_symmetry.space_group_name_H-M   'P 1'
#
loop_
_entity.id
_entity.type
_entity.pdbx_description
1 polymer ?
#
loop_
_entity_poly.entity_id
_entity_poly.type
_entity_poly.pdbx_seq_one_letter_code
_entity_poly.pdbx_strand_id
1 'polypeptide(L)' 'MIIEHWRRNEARVRQAGRIAIEEARRAGAPAYYHDPKAGGIVREMPDGSRQLVAVVGGQDIVMQELGPRR' A
#
# COMPACT_ATOMS: atom_id res chain seq x y z
N MET A 1 -10.22 15.66 16.47
CA MET A 1 -9.64 14.28 16.55
C MET A 1 -8.49 14.11 15.56
N ILE A 2 -7.57 13.16 15.80
CA ILE A 2 -6.38 12.91 14.95
C ILE A 2 -6.72 12.70 13.46
N ILE A 3 -7.86 12.06 13.18
CA ILE A 3 -8.38 11.81 11.83
C ILE A 3 -8.72 13.11 11.09
N GLU A 4 -9.29 14.11 11.77
CA GLU A 4 -9.58 15.41 11.16
C GLU A 4 -8.29 16.17 10.82
N HIS A 5 -7.26 16.01 11.66
CA HIS A 5 -5.96 16.61 11.41
C HIS A 5 -5.26 15.98 10.19
N TRP A 6 -5.42 14.68 9.99
CA TRP A 6 -4.94 13.98 8.79
C TRP A 6 -5.71 14.40 7.53
N ARG A 7 -7.03 14.58 7.62
CA ARG A 7 -7.83 15.12 6.50
C ARG A 7 -7.37 16.53 6.09
N ARG A 8 -7.07 17.42 7.05
CA ARG A 8 -6.51 18.75 6.76
C ARG A 8 -5.11 18.71 6.16
N ASN A 9 -4.38 17.60 6.34
CA ASN A 9 -3.02 17.40 5.84
C ASN A 9 -2.95 16.31 4.77
N GLU A 10 -4.05 16.04 4.06
CA GLU A 10 -4.16 14.92 3.13
C GLU A 10 -3.00 14.86 2.12
N ALA A 11 -2.58 16.01 1.58
CA ALA A 11 -1.45 16.08 0.67
C ALA A 11 -0.13 15.55 1.29
N ARG A 12 0.13 15.87 2.56
CA ARG A 12 1.32 15.40 3.29
C ARG A 12 1.24 13.92 3.61
N VAL A 13 0.06 13.42 3.97
CA VAL A 13 -0.18 11.98 4.18
C VAL A 13 0.07 11.20 2.89
N ARG A 14 -0.47 11.67 1.76
CA ARG A 14 -0.21 11.08 0.44
C ARG A 14 1.27 11.13 0.06
N GLN A 15 1.98 12.22 0.38
CA GLN A 15 3.41 12.33 0.15
C GLN A 15 4.21 11.33 1.00
N ALA A 16 3.91 11.23 2.30
CA ALA A 16 4.56 10.26 3.19
C ALA A 16 4.35 8.82 2.71
N GLY A 17 3.12 8.49 2.27
CA GLY A 17 2.84 7.19 1.66
C GLY A 17 3.66 6.91 0.40
N ARG A 18 3.82 7.91 -0.49
CA ARG A 18 4.69 7.78 -1.68
C ARG A 18 6.14 7.52 -1.31
N ILE A 19 6.68 8.29 -0.37
CA ILE A 19 8.06 8.13 0.11
C ILE A 19 8.24 6.73 0.71
N ALA A 20 7.31 6.26 1.54
CA ALA A 20 7.40 4.93 2.15
C ALA A 20 7.43 3.80 1.10
N ILE A 21 6.63 3.92 0.03
CA ILE A 21 6.64 2.95 -1.07
C ILE A 21 7.98 2.97 -1.82
N GLU A 22 8.51 4.15 -2.10
CA GLU A 22 9.82 4.29 -2.77
C GLU A 22 10.97 3.73 -1.92
N GLU A 23 10.97 3.99 -0.61
CA GLU A 23 11.96 3.46 0.32
C GLU A 23 11.88 1.93 0.45
N ALA A 24 10.67 1.37 0.56
CA ALA A 24 10.47 -0.08 0.56
C ALA A 24 11.03 -0.72 -0.72
N ARG A 25 10.75 -0.11 -1.88
CA ARG A 25 11.31 -0.55 -3.17
C ARG A 25 12.83 -0.51 -3.19
N ARG A 26 13.45 0.58 -2.72
CA ARG A 26 14.92 0.72 -2.62
C ARG A 26 15.53 -0.35 -1.70
N ALA A 27 14.83 -0.70 -0.63
CA ALA A 27 15.25 -1.74 0.31
C ALA A 27 15.00 -3.17 -0.19
N GLY A 28 14.37 -3.35 -1.37
CA GLY A 28 13.99 -4.68 -1.86
C GLY A 28 12.87 -5.34 -1.05
N ALA A 29 12.09 -4.55 -0.32
CA ALA A 29 11.00 -5.02 0.54
C ALA A 29 9.61 -4.71 -0.07
N PRO A 30 8.59 -5.53 0.22
CA PRO A 30 7.22 -5.23 -0.17
C PRO A 30 6.66 -4.04 0.62
N ALA A 31 5.91 -3.18 -0.07
CA ALA A 31 5.13 -2.12 0.56
C ALA A 31 3.67 -2.55 0.72
N TYR A 32 3.06 -2.25 1.88
CA TYR A 32 1.66 -2.53 2.15
C TYR A 32 0.87 -1.23 2.30
N TYR A 33 -0.26 -1.13 1.62
CA TYR A 33 -1.16 0.01 1.75
C TYR A 33 -2.60 -0.39 1.49
N HIS A 34 -3.54 0.37 2.03
CA HIS A 34 -4.96 0.17 1.74
C HIS A 34 -5.36 0.93 0.47
N ASP A 35 -5.90 0.24 -0.53
CA ASP A 35 -6.47 0.83 -1.74
C ASP A 35 -7.98 0.57 -1.79
N PRO A 36 -8.83 1.60 -1.55
CA PRO A 36 -10.28 1.47 -1.67
C PRO A 36 -10.77 1.02 -3.05
N LYS A 37 -10.02 1.31 -4.13
CA LYS A 37 -10.40 0.90 -5.49
C LYS A 37 -10.12 -0.58 -5.75
N ALA A 38 -9.08 -1.12 -5.11
CA ALA A 38 -8.78 -2.55 -5.14
C ALA A 38 -9.60 -3.34 -4.11
N GLY A 39 -10.28 -2.65 -3.19
CA GLY A 39 -11.14 -3.26 -2.18
C GLY A 39 -10.40 -3.83 -0.97
N GLY A 40 -9.18 -3.36 -0.67
CA GLY A 40 -8.46 -3.85 0.51
C GLY A 40 -6.98 -3.49 0.57
N ILE A 41 -6.19 -4.37 1.21
CA ILE A 41 -4.75 -4.20 1.38
C ILE A 41 -4.04 -4.67 0.11
N VAL A 42 -3.25 -3.78 -0.48
CA VAL A 42 -2.38 -4.06 -1.60
C VAL A 42 -0.96 -4.25 -1.08
N ARG A 43 -0.35 -5.35 -1.49
CA ARG A 43 1.09 -5.60 -1.41
C ARG A 43 1.72 -5.23 -2.75
N GLU A 44 2.60 -4.25 -2.75
CA GLU A 44 3.39 -3.83 -3.92
C GLU A 44 4.82 -4.31 -3.75
N MET A 45 5.26 -5.16 -4.67
CA MET A 45 6.60 -5.74 -4.68
C MET A 45 7.63 -4.75 -5.25
N PRO A 46 8.94 -4.94 -5.01
CA PRO A 46 9.98 -4.04 -5.52
C PRO A 46 10.06 -3.93 -7.05
N ASP A 47 9.62 -4.97 -7.75
CA ASP A 47 9.52 -5.01 -9.22
C ASP A 47 8.30 -4.24 -9.77
N GLY A 48 7.45 -3.71 -8.88
CA GLY A 48 6.24 -2.97 -9.21
C GLY A 48 5.01 -3.85 -9.46
N SER A 49 5.13 -5.17 -9.32
CA SER A 49 3.96 -6.06 -9.28
C SER A 49 3.12 -5.78 -8.03
N ARG A 50 1.79 -5.96 -8.15
CA ARG A 50 0.84 -5.61 -7.10
C ARG A 50 -0.17 -6.71 -6.90
N GLN A 51 -0.42 -7.04 -5.64
CA GLN A 51 -1.32 -8.10 -5.21
C GLN A 51 -2.30 -7.55 -4.20
N LEU A 52 -3.59 -7.81 -4.38
CA LEU A 52 -4.56 -7.71 -3.30
C LEU A 52 -4.30 -8.87 -2.34
N VAL A 53 -4.12 -8.58 -1.06
CA VAL A 53 -3.86 -9.60 -0.05
C VAL A 53 -4.87 -9.53 1.10
N ALA A 54 -5.18 -10.70 1.65
CA ALA A 54 -5.89 -10.83 2.91
C ALA A 54 -4.94 -11.43 3.96
N VAL A 55 -4.98 -10.93 5.19
CA VAL A 55 -4.19 -11.50 6.29
C VAL A 55 -5.04 -12.50 7.05
N VAL A 56 -4.71 -13.79 6.94
CA VAL A 56 -5.41 -14.89 7.61
C VAL A 56 -4.41 -15.65 8.47
N GLY A 57 -4.64 -15.69 9.78
CA GLY A 57 -3.71 -16.36 10.71
C GLY A 57 -2.30 -15.75 10.71
N GLY A 58 -2.16 -14.46 10.39
CA GLY A 58 -0.87 -13.77 10.30
C GLY A 58 -0.11 -14.03 8.99
N GLN A 59 -0.71 -14.73 8.03
CA GLN A 59 -0.14 -14.98 6.72
C GLN A 59 -0.87 -14.18 5.64
N ASP A 60 -0.11 -13.67 4.68
CA ASP A 60 -0.67 -13.03 3.49
C ASP A 60 -1.17 -14.09 2.51
N ILE A 61 -2.47 -14.05 2.22
CA ILE A 61 -3.10 -14.81 1.14
C ILE A 61 -3.31 -13.86 -0.03
N VAL A 62 -2.73 -14.18 -1.19
CA VAL A 62 -2.95 -13.43 -2.43
C VAL A 62 -4.37 -13.71 -2.93
N MET A 63 -5.16 -12.64 -3.02
CA MET A 63 -6.54 -12.70 -3.46
C MET A 63 -6.68 -12.38 -4.95
N GLN A 64 -5.86 -11.46 -5.45
CA GLN A 64 -5.90 -11.03 -6.84
C GLN A 64 -4.58 -10.37 -7.27
N GLU A 65 -4.13 -10.63 -8.50
CA GLU A 65 -3.08 -9.86 -9.16
C GLU A 65 -3.67 -8.58 -9.79
N LEU A 66 -3.14 -7.41 -9.42
CA LEU A 66 -3.68 -6.09 -9.81
C LEU A 66 -2.91 -5.43 -10.98
N GLY A 67 -1.80 -6.04 -11.42
CA GLY A 67 -0.90 -5.47 -12.43
C GLY A 67 -0.19 -4.20 -11.97
N PRO A 68 0.70 -3.60 -12.80
CA PRO A 68 1.47 -2.42 -12.41
C PRO A 68 0.60 -1.17 -12.23
N ARG A 69 1.10 -0.19 -11.48
CA ARG A 69 0.43 1.09 -11.19
C ARG A 69 0.23 1.86 -12.50
N ARG A 70 -1.03 2.15 -12.86
CA ARG A 70 -1.40 3.05 -13.96
C ARG A 70 -1.60 4.47 -13.46
#